data_AF-A0A8S9K8D4-F1
#
_entry.id   AF-A0A8S9K8D4-F1
#
_cell.length_a   1.000
_cell.length_b   1.000
_cell.length_c   1.000
_cell.angle_alpha   90.00
_cell.angle_beta   90.00
_cell.angle_gamma   90.00
#
_symmetry.space_group_name_H-M   'P 1'
#
loop_
_entity.id
_entity.type
_entity.pdbx_description
1 polymer ?
#
loop_
_entity_poly.entity_id
_entity_poly.type
_entity_poly.pdbx_seq_one_letter_code
_entity_poly.pdbx_strand_id
1 'polypeptide(L)'
;MDLSISALTSRIEAMQGELVEIQSYIARRPEASTSIDRRNNISTDIGQQTSVDDATNRGRLVPKVTSDMSDTQHHGEEISADTYATLGRHQFNLESLEDRLQKIENTTTTMKEKWRRGDEAMRDFTDSTKDTKVDQPVNYSHLLRLFEGTKADLQH
;
A
#
# COMPACT_ATOMS: atom_id res chain seq x y z
N MET A 1 8.95 16.77 -6.09
CA MET A 1 7.79 16.09 -5.49
C MET A 1 8.04 16.08 -3.99
N ASP A 2 7.18 16.74 -3.21
CA ASP A 2 7.25 16.61 -1.75
C ASP A 2 6.64 15.28 -1.34
N LEU A 3 7.47 14.44 -0.70
CA LEU A 3 7.07 13.15 -0.16
C LEU A 3 6.60 13.36 1.29
N SER A 4 5.34 13.75 1.49
CA SER A 4 4.72 13.72 2.81
C SER A 4 4.21 12.32 3.15
N ILE A 5 4.06 12.02 4.45
CA ILE A 5 3.44 10.76 4.92
C ILE A 5 2.03 10.62 4.33
N SER A 6 1.24 11.71 4.32
CA SER A 6 -0.09 11.72 3.72
C SER A 6 -0.08 11.40 2.22
N ALA A 7 0.88 11.93 1.45
CA ALA A 7 1.00 11.64 0.03
C ALA A 7 1.41 10.18 -0.24
N LEU A 8 2.25 9.61 0.64
CA LEU A 8 2.61 8.19 0.59
C LEU A 8 1.43 7.29 0.92
N THR A 9 0.66 7.60 1.96
CA THR A 9 -0.57 6.88 2.32
C THR A 9 -1.57 6.90 1.18
N SER A 10 -1.90 8.08 0.63
CA SER A 10 -2.84 8.17 -0.50
C SER A 10 -2.40 7.39 -1.73
N ARG A 11 -1.08 7.29 -1.98
CA ARG A 11 -0.55 6.48 -3.08
C ARG A 11 -0.68 4.98 -2.81
N ILE A 12 -0.52 4.54 -1.56
CA ILE A 12 -0.75 3.14 -1.17
C ILE A 12 -2.22 2.77 -1.35
N GLU A 13 -3.14 3.63 -0.90
CA GLU A 13 -4.59 3.44 -1.07
C GLU A 13 -4.97 3.33 -2.56
N ALA A 14 -4.41 4.19 -3.41
CA ALA A 14 -4.63 4.12 -4.85
C ALA A 14 -4.16 2.78 -5.45
N MET A 15 -2.96 2.32 -5.09
CA MET A 15 -2.43 1.04 -5.56
C MET A 15 -3.23 -0.16 -5.02
N GLN A 16 -3.75 -0.09 -3.79
CA GLN A 16 -4.66 -1.11 -3.25
C GLN A 16 -5.95 -1.18 -4.08
N GLY A 17 -6.53 -0.04 -4.45
CA GLY A 17 -7.71 0.04 -5.32
C GLY A 17 -7.46 -0.62 -6.68
N GLU A 18 -6.35 -0.30 -7.33
CA GLU A 18 -5.97 -0.92 -8.62
C GLU A 18 -5.80 -2.45 -8.50
N LEU A 19 -5.19 -2.94 -7.42
CA LEU A 19 -5.05 -4.38 -7.18
C LEU A 19 -6.40 -5.07 -7.02
N VAL A 20 -7.35 -4.44 -6.32
CA VAL A 20 -8.72 -4.96 -6.16
C VAL A 20 -9.44 -4.99 -7.50
N GLU A 21 -9.27 -3.97 -8.34
CA GLU A 21 -9.83 -3.94 -9.69
C GLU A 21 -9.27 -5.07 -10.57
N ILE A 22 -7.95 -5.32 -10.50
CA ILE A 22 -7.30 -6.43 -11.19
C ILE A 22 -7.87 -7.77 -10.69
N GLN A 23 -7.98 -7.98 -9.37
CA GLN A 23 -8.58 -9.19 -8.80
C GLN A 23 -10.03 -9.38 -9.27
N SER A 24 -10.83 -8.32 -9.27
CA SER A 24 -12.22 -8.33 -9.73
C SER A 24 -12.32 -8.66 -11.22
N TYR A 25 -11.47 -8.09 -12.06
CA TYR A 25 -11.43 -8.39 -13.49
C TYR A 25 -11.10 -9.86 -13.74
N ILE A 26 -10.11 -10.40 -13.02
CA ILE A 26 -9.71 -11.80 -13.11
C ILE A 26 -10.86 -12.71 -12.67
N ALA A 27 -11.50 -12.43 -11.53
CA ALA A 27 -12.61 -13.24 -11.01
C ALA A 27 -13.87 -13.21 -11.90
N ARG A 28 -14.09 -12.10 -12.62
CA ARG A 28 -15.23 -11.92 -13.54
C ARG A 28 -14.98 -12.50 -14.92
N ARG A 29 -13.73 -12.84 -15.27
CA ARG A 29 -13.40 -13.42 -16.57
C ARG A 29 -14.15 -14.74 -16.69
N PRO A 30 -15.18 -14.86 -17.54
CA PRO A 30 -15.74 -16.16 -17.84
C PRO A 30 -14.60 -16.94 -18.47
N GLU A 31 -14.31 -18.14 -17.96
CA GLU A 31 -13.53 -19.10 -18.71
C GLU A 31 -14.10 -19.12 -20.13
N ALA A 32 -13.35 -18.62 -21.11
CA ALA A 32 -13.77 -18.65 -22.51
C ALA A 32 -13.90 -20.11 -23.03
N SER A 33 -13.74 -21.11 -22.17
CA SER A 33 -13.65 -22.53 -22.48
C SER A 33 -14.83 -23.36 -21.98
N THR A 34 -15.62 -22.93 -21.00
CA THR A 34 -16.79 -23.74 -20.53
C THR A 34 -18.07 -23.52 -21.33
N SER A 35 -18.08 -22.56 -22.26
CA SER A 35 -19.17 -22.40 -23.24
C SER A 35 -19.16 -23.48 -24.34
N ILE A 36 -18.07 -24.24 -24.50
CA ILE A 36 -17.95 -25.27 -25.54
C ILE A 36 -18.60 -26.59 -25.09
N ASP A 37 -18.54 -26.91 -23.79
CA ASP A 37 -19.09 -28.16 -23.25
C ASP A 37 -20.62 -28.25 -23.40
N ARG A 38 -21.34 -27.13 -23.22
CA ARG A 38 -22.80 -27.11 -23.33
C ARG A 38 -23.33 -27.14 -24.77
N ARG A 39 -22.51 -26.81 -25.78
CA ARG A 39 -22.92 -26.85 -27.20
C ARG A 39 -22.68 -28.20 -27.86
N ASN A 40 -21.88 -29.07 -27.26
CA ASN A 40 -21.58 -30.38 -27.82
C ASN A 40 -22.59 -31.48 -27.46
N ASN A 41 -23.47 -31.27 -26.48
CA ASN A 41 -24.47 -32.30 -26.12
C ASN A 41 -25.81 -32.21 -26.90
N ILE A 42 -26.09 -31.10 -27.59
CA ILE A 42 -27.34 -30.92 -28.37
C ILE A 42 -27.22 -31.49 -29.79
N SER A 43 -26.00 -31.72 -30.30
CA SER A 43 -25.80 -32.17 -31.69
C SER A 43 -25.90 -33.68 -31.89
N THR A 44 -25.96 -34.49 -30.83
CA THR A 44 -25.90 -35.97 -30.95
C THR A 44 -27.28 -36.62 -30.94
N ASP A 45 -28.34 -35.91 -30.53
CA ASP A 45 -29.69 -36.48 -30.34
C ASP A 45 -30.62 -36.31 -31.56
N ILE A 46 -30.19 -35.57 -32.59
CA ILE A 46 -31.04 -35.30 -33.78
C ILE A 46 -30.82 -36.35 -34.89
N GLY A 47 -29.95 -37.35 -34.67
CA GLY A 47 -29.52 -38.29 -35.71
C GLY A 47 -30.26 -39.61 -35.83
N GLN A 48 -31.21 -39.96 -34.94
CA GLN A 48 -31.75 -41.33 -34.87
C GLN A 48 -33.27 -41.48 -35.01
N GLN A 49 -34.01 -40.48 -35.50
CA GLN A 49 -35.43 -40.66 -35.79
C GLN A 49 -35.86 -40.04 -37.12
N THR A 50 -35.82 -40.84 -38.19
CA THR A 50 -36.72 -40.83 -39.37
C THR A 50 -36.36 -42.07 -40.22
N SER A 51 -37.02 -43.20 -39.98
CA SER A 51 -38.23 -43.71 -40.66
C SER A 51 -37.89 -44.80 -41.69
N VAL A 52 -38.47 -45.97 -41.45
CA VAL A 52 -38.45 -47.20 -42.26
C VAL A 52 -39.22 -47.01 -43.57
N ASP A 53 -38.59 -47.28 -44.72
CA ASP A 53 -38.97 -48.26 -45.78
C ASP A 53 -38.66 -47.82 -47.23
N ASP A 54 -38.26 -48.84 -47.99
CA ASP A 54 -38.38 -49.12 -49.43
C ASP A 54 -37.54 -48.41 -50.53
N ALA A 55 -37.10 -49.31 -51.43
CA ALA A 55 -36.73 -49.15 -52.83
C ALA A 55 -35.42 -48.45 -53.22
N THR A 56 -34.45 -49.31 -53.58
CA THR A 56 -33.66 -49.36 -54.84
C THR A 56 -33.04 -48.05 -55.39
N ASN A 57 -31.84 -48.23 -55.96
CA ASN A 57 -31.20 -47.43 -57.02
C ASN A 57 -30.46 -46.10 -56.70
N ARG A 58 -29.12 -46.24 -56.68
CA ARG A 58 -28.20 -45.71 -57.73
C ARG A 58 -27.86 -44.21 -57.66
N GLY A 59 -26.67 -43.86 -57.17
CA GLY A 59 -26.04 -42.59 -57.52
C GLY A 59 -24.85 -42.11 -56.69
N ARG A 60 -23.64 -42.29 -57.24
CA ARG A 60 -22.48 -41.37 -57.15
C ARG A 60 -21.82 -41.16 -55.78
N LEU A 61 -20.72 -41.90 -55.57
CA LEU A 61 -19.63 -41.54 -54.65
C LEU A 61 -19.11 -40.14 -54.97
N VAL A 62 -19.40 -39.18 -54.10
CA VAL A 62 -18.72 -37.88 -54.03
C VAL A 62 -17.69 -37.97 -52.90
N PRO A 63 -16.39 -37.70 -53.16
CA PRO A 63 -15.41 -37.62 -52.08
C PRO A 63 -15.79 -36.46 -51.16
N LYS A 64 -16.18 -36.79 -49.93
CA LYS A 64 -16.40 -35.85 -48.85
C LYS A 64 -15.04 -35.25 -48.51
N VAL A 65 -14.83 -33.99 -48.92
CA VAL A 65 -13.68 -33.18 -48.50
C VAL A 65 -13.73 -33.11 -46.97
N THR A 66 -12.88 -33.89 -46.32
CA THR A 66 -12.57 -33.75 -44.91
C THR A 66 -11.90 -32.40 -44.74
N SER A 67 -12.65 -31.40 -44.26
CA SER A 67 -12.05 -30.14 -43.88
C SER A 67 -11.23 -30.41 -42.62
N ASP A 68 -9.92 -30.55 -42.80
CA ASP A 68 -8.93 -30.40 -41.75
C ASP A 68 -8.91 -28.92 -41.33
N MET A 69 -9.97 -28.52 -40.63
CA MET A 69 -10.02 -27.25 -39.92
C MET A 69 -9.36 -27.58 -38.58
N SER A 70 -8.04 -27.59 -38.59
CA SER A 70 -7.25 -27.60 -37.37
C SER A 70 -7.81 -26.50 -36.47
N ASP A 71 -8.29 -26.92 -35.30
CA ASP A 71 -8.65 -26.06 -34.20
C ASP A 71 -7.50 -25.08 -34.02
N THR A 72 -7.69 -23.84 -34.47
CA THR A 72 -6.94 -22.72 -33.92
C THR A 72 -7.39 -22.64 -32.47
N GLN A 73 -6.75 -23.47 -31.63
CA GLN A 73 -6.80 -23.39 -30.19
C GLN A 73 -6.53 -21.94 -29.84
N HIS A 74 -7.59 -21.23 -29.44
CA HIS A 74 -7.49 -19.91 -28.89
C HIS A 74 -6.56 -20.01 -27.68
N HIS A 75 -5.29 -19.65 -27.89
CA HIS A 75 -4.33 -19.49 -26.82
C HIS A 75 -4.65 -18.17 -26.10
N GLY A 76 -5.79 -18.14 -25.41
CA GLY A 76 -5.97 -17.19 -24.34
C GLY A 76 -4.95 -17.56 -23.29
N GLU A 77 -4.02 -16.67 -22.95
CA GLU A 77 -3.14 -16.85 -21.81
C GLU A 77 -4.02 -17.16 -20.59
N GLU A 78 -3.96 -18.41 -20.15
CA GLU A 78 -4.54 -18.84 -18.90
C GLU A 78 -3.76 -18.15 -17.80
N ILE A 79 -4.46 -17.55 -16.85
CA ILE A 79 -3.81 -16.80 -15.78
C ILE A 79 -3.02 -17.80 -14.95
N SER A 80 -1.69 -17.66 -14.96
CA SER A 80 -0.79 -18.57 -14.27
C SER A 80 -0.94 -18.45 -12.76
N ALA A 81 -0.70 -19.56 -12.05
CA ALA A 81 -0.59 -19.57 -10.60
C ALA A 81 0.47 -18.58 -10.09
N ASP A 82 1.54 -18.35 -10.85
CA ASP A 82 2.57 -17.37 -10.52
C ASP A 82 2.05 -15.92 -10.56
N THR A 83 1.12 -15.61 -11.48
CA THR A 83 0.47 -14.30 -11.55
C THR A 83 -0.34 -14.02 -10.29
N TYR A 84 -1.12 -15.00 -9.82
CA TYR A 84 -1.85 -14.90 -8.54
C TYR A 84 -0.93 -14.79 -7.33
N ALA A 85 0.14 -15.59 -7.29
CA ALA A 85 1.12 -15.53 -6.21
C ALA A 85 1.80 -14.14 -6.16
N THR A 86 2.10 -13.56 -7.32
CA THR A 86 2.65 -12.21 -7.43
C THR A 86 1.69 -11.16 -6.91
N LEU A 87 0.41 -11.25 -7.27
CA LEU A 87 -0.63 -10.34 -6.82
C LEU A 87 -0.79 -10.35 -5.30
N GLY A 88 -0.81 -11.54 -4.69
CA GLY A 88 -0.86 -11.71 -3.23
C GLY A 88 0.37 -11.13 -2.52
N ARG A 89 1.57 -11.30 -3.10
CA ARG A 89 2.80 -10.67 -2.57
C ARG A 89 2.72 -9.14 -2.60
N HIS A 90 2.19 -8.56 -3.68
CA HIS A 90 2.04 -7.10 -3.77
C HIS A 90 1.06 -6.56 -2.73
N GLN A 91 -0.08 -7.22 -2.53
CA GLN A 91 -1.04 -6.85 -1.50
C GLN A 91 -0.41 -6.88 -0.09
N PHE A 92 0.25 -7.98 0.26
CA PHE A 92 0.95 -8.12 1.54
C PHE A 92 2.03 -7.03 1.75
N ASN A 93 2.80 -6.72 0.71
CA ASN A 93 3.83 -5.69 0.77
C ASN A 93 3.25 -4.29 1.02
N LEU A 94 2.07 -3.99 0.47
CA LEU A 94 1.38 -2.71 0.69
C LEU A 94 0.85 -2.59 2.11
N GLU A 95 0.21 -3.64 2.64
CA GLU A 95 -0.23 -3.70 4.04
C GLU A 95 0.94 -3.49 5.00
N SER A 96 2.07 -4.18 4.76
CA SER A 96 3.29 -3.99 5.55
C SER A 96 3.86 -2.57 5.46
N LEU A 97 3.75 -1.93 4.29
CA LEU A 97 4.22 -0.55 4.10
C LEU A 97 3.35 0.46 4.86
N GLU A 98 2.04 0.24 4.88
CA GLU A 98 1.06 1.02 5.64
C GLU A 98 1.38 0.98 7.15
N ASP A 99 1.58 -0.22 7.71
CA ASP A 99 1.98 -0.40 9.11
C ASP A 99 3.28 0.34 9.46
N ARG A 100 4.26 0.28 8.56
CA ARG A 100 5.55 0.97 8.73
C ARG A 100 5.38 2.48 8.70
N LEU A 101 4.55 3.01 7.80
CA LEU A 101 4.25 4.44 7.74
C LEU A 101 3.56 4.91 9.03
N GLN A 102 2.58 4.14 9.52
CA GLN A 102 1.89 4.47 10.76
C GLN A 102 2.87 4.53 11.95
N LYS A 103 3.82 3.60 12.00
CA LYS A 103 4.87 3.59 13.04
C LYS A 103 5.79 4.81 12.97
N ILE A 104 6.19 5.22 11.76
CA ILE A 104 7.01 6.42 11.53
C ILE A 104 6.24 7.67 11.95
N GLU A 105 4.96 7.76 11.59
CA GLU A 105 4.10 8.87 11.98
C GLU A 105 4.00 8.98 13.51
N ASN A 106 3.69 7.88 14.20
CA ASN A 106 3.60 7.84 15.66
C ASN A 106 4.90 8.22 16.36
N THR A 107 6.04 7.79 15.80
CA THR A 107 7.36 8.17 16.34
C THR A 107 7.60 9.66 16.13
N THR A 108 7.24 10.17 14.95
CA THR A 108 7.38 11.59 14.60
C THR A 108 6.51 12.48 15.49
N THR A 109 5.25 12.10 15.75
CA THR A 109 4.36 12.85 16.65
C THR A 109 4.89 12.84 18.08
N THR A 110 5.35 11.69 18.57
CA THR A 110 5.97 11.57 19.90
C THR A 110 7.20 12.45 20.05
N MET A 111 8.08 12.46 19.04
CA MET A 111 9.25 13.32 19.05
C MET A 111 8.86 14.79 19.05
N LYS A 112 7.97 15.22 18.15
CA LYS A 112 7.48 16.60 18.10
C LYS A 112 6.92 17.07 19.44
N GLU A 113 6.13 16.24 20.12
CA GLU A 113 5.59 16.58 21.43
C GLU A 113 6.68 16.74 22.50
N LYS A 114 7.70 15.86 22.51
CA LYS A 114 8.83 16.00 23.45
C LYS A 114 9.62 17.30 23.21
N TRP A 115 9.89 17.62 21.95
CA TRP A 115 10.54 18.89 21.57
C TRP A 115 9.71 20.09 22.01
N ARG A 116 8.39 20.07 21.77
CA ARG A 116 7.46 21.13 22.19
C ARG A 116 7.49 21.36 23.70
N ARG A 117 7.47 20.28 24.50
CA ARG A 117 7.56 20.37 25.97
C ARG A 117 8.89 20.95 26.44
N GLY A 118 9.99 20.58 25.79
CA GLY A 118 11.31 21.13 26.09
C GLY A 118 11.38 22.64 25.81
N ASP A 119 10.84 23.08 24.68
CA ASP A 119 10.75 24.50 24.32
C ASP A 119 9.91 25.30 25.33
N GLU A 120 8.77 24.75 25.74
CA GLU A 120 7.89 25.33 26.76
C GLU A 120 8.59 25.47 28.11
N ALA A 121 9.27 24.44 28.58
CA ALA A 121 10.03 24.50 29.84
C ALA A 121 11.15 25.55 29.81
N MET A 122 11.83 25.72 28.67
CA MET A 122 12.88 26.74 28.52
C MET A 122 12.32 28.17 28.52
N ARG A 123 11.15 28.36 27.92
CA ARG A 123 10.43 29.64 27.94
C ARG A 123 9.99 30.00 29.36
N ASP A 124 9.37 29.05 30.07
CA ASP A 124 8.91 29.25 31.45
C ASP A 124 10.08 29.63 32.39
N PHE A 125 11.23 28.99 32.23
CA PHE A 125 12.44 29.33 32.99
C PHE A 125 12.91 30.77 32.71
N THR A 126 12.88 31.17 31.44
CA THR A 126 13.33 32.50 31.00
C THR A 126 12.39 33.60 31.50
N ASP A 127 11.08 33.36 31.48
CA ASP A 127 10.10 34.32 31.96
C ASP A 127 10.08 34.41 33.50
N SER A 128 10.30 33.31 34.22
CA SER A 128 10.45 33.31 35.68
C SER A 128 11.64 34.16 36.17
N THR A 129 12.71 34.25 35.37
CA THR A 129 13.89 35.06 35.72
C THR A 129 13.62 36.57 35.59
N LYS A 130 12.64 36.99 34.77
CA LYS A 130 12.28 38.40 34.62
C LYS A 130 11.52 38.96 35.82
N ASP A 131 10.80 38.12 36.54
CA ASP A 131 10.10 38.50 37.77
C ASP A 131 11.06 38.59 38.98
N THR A 132 12.26 38.01 38.86
CA THR A 132 13.32 38.10 39.90
C THR A 132 14.29 39.25 39.60
N LYS A 133 13.80 40.40 39.14
CA LYS A 133 14.57 41.64 39.30
C LYS A 133 14.64 41.95 40.79
N VAL A 134 15.67 41.40 41.42
CA VAL A 134 16.16 41.84 42.72
C VAL A 134 16.58 43.30 42.52
N ASP A 135 15.68 44.22 42.86
CA ASP A 135 15.89 45.68 42.89
C ASP A 135 16.88 46.11 44.00
N GLN A 136 17.82 45.25 44.38
CA GLN A 136 18.91 45.64 45.28
C GLN A 136 20.19 45.82 44.47
N PRO A 137 20.60 47.08 44.20
CA PRO A 137 21.91 47.33 43.63
C PRO A 137 22.96 46.78 44.59
N VAL A 138 23.76 45.83 44.10
CA VAL A 138 24.93 45.34 44.82
C VAL A 138 25.83 46.54 45.11
N ASN A 139 25.95 46.90 46.38
CA ASN A 139 26.74 48.06 46.79
C ASN A 139 28.23 47.68 46.84
N TYR A 140 28.88 47.77 45.69
CA TYR A 140 30.30 47.47 45.51
C TYR A 140 31.24 48.26 46.44
N SER A 141 30.81 49.45 46.93
CA SER A 141 31.62 50.24 47.86
C SER A 141 31.73 49.62 49.26
N HIS A 142 30.74 48.83 49.68
CA HIS A 142 30.76 48.13 50.97
C HIS A 142 31.68 46.90 50.92
N LEU A 143 31.68 46.19 49.80
CA LEU A 143 32.55 45.03 49.58
C LEU A 143 34.04 45.42 49.49
N LEU A 144 34.34 46.57 48.86
CA LEU A 144 35.71 47.08 48.78
C LEU A 144 36.28 47.42 50.18
N ARG A 145 35.48 48.03 51.06
CA ARG A 145 35.90 48.36 52.44
C ARG A 145 36.18 47.12 53.29
N LEU A 146 35.42 46.04 53.11
CA LEU A 146 35.68 44.76 53.79
C LEU A 146 37.01 44.13 53.36
N PHE A 147 37.39 44.27 52.10
CA PHE A 147 38.66 43.76 51.57
C PHE A 147 39.87 44.65 51.92
N GLU A 148 39.68 45.96 52.04
CA GLU A 148 40.75 46.86 52.48
C GLU A 148 41.01 46.79 54.00
N GLY A 149 39.97 46.54 54.80
CA GLY A 149 40.09 46.37 56.25
C GLY A 149 40.94 45.17 56.68
N THR A 150 41.01 44.11 55.88
CA THR A 150 41.77 42.89 56.18
C THR A 150 43.25 42.94 55.80
N LYS A 151 43.70 44.00 55.10
CA LYS A 151 45.13 44.23 54.82
C LYS A 151 45.90 44.81 56.00
N ALA A 152 45.21 45.37 57.00
CA ALA A 152 45.85 46.04 58.13
C ALA A 152 46.42 45.08 59.19
N ASP A 153 45.96 43.83 59.25
CA ASP A 153 46.35 42.86 60.31
C ASP A 153 47.49 41.90 59.90
N LEU A 154 48.13 42.09 58.75
CA LEU A 154 49.21 41.23 58.25
C LEU A 154 50.62 41.85 58.34
N GLN A 155 50.76 42.94 59.08
CA GLN A 155 52.06 43.51 59.44
C GLN A 155 52.23 43.56 60.96
N HIS A 156 52.54 42.42 61.56
CA HIS A 156 53.30 42.39 62.81
C HIS A 156 54.05 41.08 63.01
#